data_AF-A0A9D8AZ00-F1
#
_entry.id   AF-A0A9D8AZ00-F1
#
_cell.length_a   1.000
_cell.length_b   1.000
_cell.length_c   1.000
_cell.angle_alpha   90.00
_cell.angle_beta   90.00
_cell.angle_gamma   90.00
#
_symmetry.space_group_name_H-M   'P 1'
#
loop_
_entity.id
_entity.type
_entity.pdbx_description
1 polymer ?
#
loop_
_entity_poly.entity_id
_entity_poly.type
_entity_poly.pdbx_seq_one_letter_code
_entity_poly.pdbx_strand_id
1 'polypeptide(L)'
;MSAVAVRNDLLNVAKKFGDIDTVISDALRRYTIDRCAERIEKARAKIREYEKKYSVTYPAFARRVQMDAKFLRRIETKNPVWEEDAMEWQYRIEEVKEWTETLERILKR
;
A
#
# COMPACT_ATOMS: atom_id res chain seq x y z
N MET A 1 -1.41 -23.99 -15.62
CA MET A 1 -2.14 -23.03 -16.47
C MET A 1 -3.51 -22.81 -15.85
N SER A 2 -3.91 -21.56 -15.70
CA SER A 2 -5.26 -21.18 -15.26
C SER A 2 -5.98 -20.57 -16.46
N ALA A 3 -7.24 -20.96 -16.70
CA ALA A 3 -8.03 -20.41 -17.80
C ALA A 3 -8.90 -19.26 -17.30
N VAL A 4 -8.93 -18.15 -18.04
CA VAL A 4 -9.79 -16.99 -17.77
C VAL A 4 -10.65 -16.73 -19.00
N ALA A 5 -11.97 -16.59 -18.79
CA ALA A 5 -12.88 -16.24 -19.87
C ALA A 5 -12.71 -14.75 -20.25
N VAL A 6 -12.44 -14.49 -21.53
CA VAL A 6 -12.28 -13.13 -22.07
C VAL A 6 -13.29 -12.95 -23.21
N ARG A 7 -13.88 -11.76 -23.30
CA ARG A 7 -14.83 -11.46 -24.38
C ARG A 7 -14.12 -11.47 -25.74
N ASN A 8 -14.77 -12.09 -26.74
CA ASN A 8 -14.19 -12.27 -28.07
C ASN A 8 -13.92 -10.96 -28.80
N ASP A 9 -14.73 -9.92 -28.58
CA ASP A 9 -14.52 -8.58 -29.14
C ASP A 9 -13.19 -7.98 -28.68
N LEU A 10 -12.89 -8.04 -27.38
CA LEU A 10 -11.63 -7.59 -26.80
C LEU A 10 -10.45 -8.42 -27.31
N LEU A 11 -10.62 -9.73 -27.41
CA LEU A 11 -9.57 -10.64 -27.86
C LEU A 11 -9.21 -10.42 -29.34
N ASN A 12 -10.21 -10.15 -30.18
CA ASN A 12 -10.00 -9.80 -31.59
C ASN A 12 -9.29 -8.47 -31.76
N VAL A 13 -9.56 -7.49 -30.90
CA VAL A 13 -8.82 -6.22 -30.88
C VAL A 13 -7.39 -6.44 -30.37
N ALA A 14 -7.21 -7.18 -29.28
CA ALA A 14 -5.91 -7.47 -28.69
C ALA A 14 -4.96 -8.18 -29.66
N LYS A 15 -5.46 -9.14 -30.45
CA LYS A 15 -4.71 -9.83 -31.50
C LYS A 15 -4.15 -8.91 -32.59
N LYS A 16 -4.71 -7.72 -32.77
CA LYS A 16 -4.17 -6.72 -33.72
C LYS A 16 -2.88 -6.07 -33.21
N PHE A 17 -2.61 -6.16 -31.91
CA PHE A 17 -1.43 -5.59 -31.28
C PHE A 17 -0.27 -6.59 -31.12
N GLY A 18 -0.50 -7.88 -31.38
CA GLY A 18 0.54 -8.90 -31.35
C GLY A 18 0.05 -10.28 -30.94
N ASP A 19 1.00 -11.14 -30.56
CA ASP A 19 0.72 -12.43 -29.94
C ASP A 19 -0.13 -12.25 -28.67
N ILE A 20 -1.22 -13.02 -28.56
CA ILE A 20 -2.24 -12.78 -27.54
C ILE A 20 -1.71 -13.08 -26.13
N ASP A 21 -0.87 -14.10 -25.99
CA ASP A 21 -0.28 -14.47 -24.70
C ASP A 21 0.67 -13.37 -24.22
N THR A 22 1.49 -12.83 -25.12
CA THR A 22 2.37 -11.69 -24.84
C THR A 22 1.57 -10.44 -24.45
N VAL A 23 0.55 -10.08 -25.24
CA VAL A 23 -0.29 -8.88 -24.98
C VAL A 23 -0.99 -8.99 -23.63
N ILE A 24 -1.57 -10.15 -23.30
CA ILE A 24 -2.25 -10.37 -22.02
C ILE A 24 -1.24 -10.35 -20.86
N SER A 25 -0.09 -11.00 -21.02
CA SER A 25 0.97 -11.00 -20.00
C SER A 25 1.44 -9.59 -19.68
N ASP A 26 1.72 -8.77 -20.70
CA ASP A 26 2.15 -7.39 -20.54
C ASP A 26 1.08 -6.51 -19.90
N ALA A 27 -0.18 -6.69 -20.32
CA ALA A 27 -1.31 -5.96 -19.74
C ALA A 27 -1.50 -6.29 -18.26
N LEU A 28 -1.39 -7.57 -17.88
CA LEU A 28 -1.46 -8.00 -16.48
C LEU A 28 -0.26 -7.51 -15.67
N ARG A 29 0.95 -7.56 -16.23
CA ARG A 29 2.16 -7.04 -15.57
C ARG A 29 2.01 -5.55 -15.29
N ARG A 30 1.58 -4.77 -16.27
CA ARG A 30 1.34 -3.32 -16.10
C ARG A 30 0.25 -3.05 -15.07
N TYR A 31 -0.90 -3.72 -15.18
CA TYR A 31 -2.00 -3.56 -14.23
C TYR A 31 -1.56 -3.85 -12.79
N THR A 32 -0.81 -4.95 -12.60
CA THR A 32 -0.34 -5.32 -11.26
C THR A 32 0.70 -4.35 -10.70
N ILE A 33 1.63 -3.85 -11.52
CA ILE A 33 2.56 -2.78 -11.14
C ILE A 33 1.79 -1.53 -10.71
N ASP A 34 0.85 -1.06 -11.53
CA ASP A 34 0.06 0.16 -11.27
C ASP A 34 -0.72 0.03 -9.95
N ARG A 35 -1.33 -1.15 -9.71
CA ARG A 35 -2.05 -1.42 -8.44
C ARG A 35 -1.13 -1.47 -7.23
N CYS A 36 0.06 -2.06 -7.35
CA CYS A 36 1.03 -2.05 -6.24
C CYS A 36 1.46 -0.61 -5.92
N ALA A 37 1.79 0.19 -6.93
CA ALA A 37 2.19 1.59 -6.76
C ALA A 37 1.07 2.42 -6.11
N GLU A 38 -0.18 2.25 -6.57
CA GLU A 38 -1.34 2.93 -5.98
C GLU A 38 -1.51 2.61 -4.48
N ARG A 39 -1.35 1.33 -4.10
CA ARG A 39 -1.47 0.88 -2.70
C ARG A 39 -0.35 1.45 -1.84
N ILE A 40 0.89 1.43 -2.33
CA ILE A 40 2.05 2.02 -1.66
C ILE A 40 1.83 3.52 -1.42
N GLU A 41 1.41 4.27 -2.43
CA GLU A 41 1.22 5.71 -2.30
C GLU A 41 0.07 6.08 -1.36
N LYS A 42 -1.04 5.34 -1.40
CA LYS A 42 -2.15 5.50 -0.44
C LYS A 42 -1.68 5.25 1.00
N ALA A 43 -0.95 4.16 1.25
CA ALA A 43 -0.46 3.84 2.58
C ALA A 43 0.58 4.88 3.07
N ARG A 44 1.49 5.32 2.20
CA ARG A 44 2.45 6.39 2.50
C ARG A 44 1.78 7.73 2.79
N ALA A 45 0.72 8.08 2.06
CA ALA A 45 -0.05 9.29 2.35
C ALA A 45 -0.65 9.22 3.75
N LYS A 46 -1.22 8.08 4.12
CA LYS A 46 -1.81 7.89 5.45
C LYS A 46 -0.76 7.91 6.57
N ILE A 47 0.42 7.33 6.35
CA ILE A 47 1.57 7.44 7.26
C ILE A 47 1.93 8.90 7.49
N ARG A 48 2.06 9.70 6.43
CA ARG A 48 2.39 11.14 6.53
C ARG A 48 1.32 11.94 7.26
N GLU A 49 0.04 11.59 7.09
CA GLU A 49 -1.05 12.19 7.88
C GLU A 49 -0.85 11.97 9.38
N TYR A 50 -0.50 10.74 9.79
CA TYR A 50 -0.24 10.43 11.19
C TYR A 50 1.04 11.09 11.71
N GLU A 51 2.11 11.10 10.92
CA GLU A 51 3.35 11.81 11.27
C GLU A 51 3.10 13.29 11.51
N LYS A 52 2.24 13.91 10.69
CA LYS A 52 1.83 15.30 10.87
C LYS A 52 0.93 15.47 12.09
N LYS A 53 -0.06 14.59 12.29
CA LYS A 53 -1.02 14.63 13.42
C LYS A 53 -0.30 14.56 14.76
N TYR A 54 0.71 13.69 14.88
CA TYR A 54 1.46 13.45 16.11
C TYR A 54 2.80 14.20 16.18
N SER A 55 3.23 14.80 15.07
CA SER A 55 4.49 15.54 14.92
C SER A 55 5.74 14.71 15.24
N VAL A 56 5.68 13.41 14.98
CA VAL A 56 6.75 12.42 15.21
C VAL A 56 6.62 11.28 14.20
N THR A 57 7.66 10.47 14.03
CA THR A 57 7.57 9.21 13.28
C THR A 57 6.92 8.10 14.11
N TYR A 58 6.43 7.03 13.48
CA TYR A 58 5.81 5.91 14.21
C TYR A 58 6.72 5.28 15.27
N PRO A 59 8.01 4.97 15.01
CA PRO A 59 8.87 4.39 16.04
C PRO A 59 9.07 5.33 17.24
N ALA A 60 9.13 6.64 17.00
CA ALA A 60 9.21 7.63 18.07
C ALA A 60 7.88 7.73 18.84
N PHE A 61 6.75 7.70 18.14
CA PHE A 61 5.42 7.66 18.73
C PHE A 61 5.27 6.44 19.65
N ALA A 62 5.49 5.24 19.13
CA ALA A 62 5.37 3.96 19.85
C ALA A 62 6.25 3.91 21.11
N ARG A 63 7.48 4.45 21.03
CA ARG A 63 8.35 4.58 22.20
C ARG A 63 7.80 5.54 23.25
N ARG A 64 7.31 6.72 22.82
CA ARG A 64 6.87 7.78 23.73
C ARG A 64 5.56 7.44 24.43
N VAL A 65 4.62 6.76 23.78
CA VAL A 65 3.40 6.31 24.46
C VAL A 65 3.68 5.33 25.60
N GLN A 66 4.76 4.54 25.50
CA GLN A 66 5.17 3.59 26.54
C GLN A 66 6.04 4.22 27.63
N MET A 67 6.88 5.20 27.28
CA MET A 67 7.95 5.71 28.17
C MET A 67 7.74 7.13 28.69
N ASP A 68 6.83 7.91 28.09
CA ASP A 68 6.61 9.33 28.41
C ASP A 68 5.14 9.54 28.83
N ALA A 69 4.88 9.42 30.13
CA ALA A 69 3.54 9.59 30.69
C ALA A 69 2.95 10.99 30.43
N LYS A 70 3.79 12.02 30.26
CA LYS A 70 3.32 13.38 29.91
C LYS A 70 2.88 13.43 28.45
N PHE A 71 3.61 12.77 27.55
CA PHE A 71 3.21 12.60 26.16
C PHE A 71 1.88 11.86 26.06
N LEU A 72 1.76 10.72 26.77
CA LEU A 72 0.56 9.89 26.78
C LEU A 72 -0.68 10.71 27.20
N ARG A 73 -0.63 11.36 28.37
CA ARG A 73 -1.75 12.20 28.84
C ARG A 73 -2.15 13.29 27.85
N ARG A 74 -1.16 13.90 27.18
CA ARG A 74 -1.42 14.94 26.18
C ARG A 74 -2.12 14.38 24.95
N ILE A 75 -1.71 13.21 24.46
CA ILE A 75 -2.36 12.61 23.29
C ILE A 75 -3.74 12.08 23.63
N GLU A 76 -3.95 11.48 24.81
CA GLU A 76 -5.27 11.01 25.26
C GLU A 76 -6.27 12.17 25.31
N THR A 77 -5.83 13.34 25.78
CA THR A 77 -6.67 14.54 25.83
C THR A 77 -6.95 15.11 24.44
N LYS A 78 -5.93 15.16 23.56
CA LYS A 78 -6.02 15.86 22.27
C LYS A 78 -6.58 14.97 21.14
N ASN A 79 -6.37 13.66 21.22
CA ASN A 79 -6.77 12.65 20.24
C ASN A 79 -7.22 11.38 20.99
N PRO A 80 -8.48 11.32 21.44
CA PRO A 80 -8.99 10.17 22.21
C PRO A 80 -8.90 8.82 21.47
N VAL A 81 -8.89 8.85 20.13
CA VAL A 81 -8.77 7.67 19.25
C VAL A 81 -7.32 7.32 18.88
N TRP A 82 -6.34 7.76 19.67
CA TRP A 82 -4.92 7.57 19.31
C TRP A 82 -4.51 6.10 19.21
N GLU A 83 -5.15 5.20 19.94
CA GLU A 83 -4.88 3.76 19.88
C GLU A 83 -5.28 3.17 18.52
N GLU A 84 -6.47 3.56 18.02
CA GLU A 84 -6.94 3.18 16.69
C GLU A 84 -6.02 3.75 15.60
N ASP A 85 -5.62 5.02 15.74
CA ASP A 85 -4.65 5.64 14.84
C ASP A 85 -3.32 4.88 14.85
N ALA A 86 -2.83 4.47 16.03
CA ALA A 86 -1.57 3.75 16.17
C ALA A 86 -1.64 2.37 15.49
N MET A 87 -2.75 1.66 15.68
CA MET A 87 -3.02 0.39 15.01
C MET A 87 -3.08 0.54 13.49
N GLU A 88 -3.84 1.50 12.99
CA GLU A 88 -3.90 1.74 11.54
C GLU A 88 -2.53 2.17 11.01
N TRP A 89 -1.82 3.04 11.71
CA TRP A 89 -0.51 3.52 11.28
C TRP A 89 0.50 2.37 11.16
N GLN A 90 0.54 1.46 12.12
CA GLN A 90 1.37 0.25 12.03
C GLN A 90 0.97 -0.59 10.82
N TYR A 91 -0.32 -0.83 10.63
CA TYR A 91 -0.84 -1.57 9.49
C TYR A 91 -0.40 -0.94 8.16
N ARG A 92 -0.44 0.39 8.03
CA ARG A 92 0.02 1.09 6.80
C ARG A 92 1.51 0.92 6.57
N ILE A 93 2.33 0.89 7.61
CA ILE A 93 3.78 0.65 7.48
C ILE A 93 4.03 -0.76 6.96
N GLU A 94 3.34 -1.75 7.52
CA GLU A 94 3.40 -3.14 7.05
C GLU A 94 2.89 -3.28 5.61
N GLU A 95 1.78 -2.61 5.27
CA GLU A 95 1.22 -2.56 3.92
C GLU A 95 2.22 -1.98 2.90
N VAL A 96 2.92 -0.89 3.23
CA VAL A 96 3.98 -0.34 2.35
C VAL A 96 5.09 -1.37 2.13
N LYS A 97 5.54 -2.05 3.18
CA LYS A 97 6.60 -3.06 3.08
C LYS A 97 6.17 -4.20 2.16
N GLU A 98 5.01 -4.79 2.41
CA GLU A 98 4.49 -5.93 1.64
C GLU A 98 4.32 -5.60 0.15
N TRP A 99 3.70 -4.46 -0.17
CA TRP A 99 3.50 -4.06 -1.57
C TRP A 99 4.80 -3.66 -2.26
N THR A 100 5.77 -3.10 -1.53
CA THR A 100 7.10 -2.80 -2.09
C THR A 100 7.82 -4.09 -2.45
N GLU A 101 7.86 -5.08 -1.55
CA GLU A 101 8.45 -6.40 -1.82
C GLU A 101 7.73 -7.12 -2.98
N THR A 102 6.41 -6.96 -3.09
CA THR A 102 5.62 -7.51 -4.18
C THR A 102 5.95 -6.84 -5.52
N LEU A 103 6.04 -5.51 -5.55
CA LEU A 103 6.41 -4.76 -6.74
C LEU A 103 7.82 -5.13 -7.21
N GLU A 104 8.79 -5.23 -6.29
CA GLU A 104 10.15 -5.65 -6.62
C GLU A 104 10.20 -7.06 -7.23
N ARG A 105 9.38 -7.99 -6.74
CA ARG A 105 9.27 -9.34 -7.34
C ARG A 105 8.72 -9.31 -8.76
N ILE A 106 7.79 -8.40 -9.07
CA ILE A 106 7.24 -8.23 -10.42
C ILE A 106 8.30 -7.60 -11.34
N LEU A 107 9.06 -6.62 -10.85
CA LEU A 107 10.07 -5.90 -11.64
C LEU A 107 11.33 -6.73 -11.95
N LYS A 108 11.70 -7.66 -11.07
CA LYS A 108 12.84 -8.59 -11.27
C LYS A 108 12.52 -9.76 -12.22
N ARG A 109 11.27 -9.91 -12.62
CA ARG A 109 10.81 -10.88 -13.63
C ARG A 109 10.62 -10.19 -14.97
#